data_AF-A0AAV4EER2-F1
#
_entry.id   AF-A0AAV4EER2-F1
#
_cell.length_a   1.000
_cell.length_b   1.000
_cell.length_c   1.000
_cell.angle_alpha   90.00
_cell.angle_beta   90.00
_cell.angle_gamma   90.00
#
_symmetry.space_group_name_H-M   'P 1'
#
loop_
_entity.id
_entity.type
_entity.pdbx_description
1 polymer ?
#
loop_
_entity_poly.entity_id
_entity_poly.type
_entity_poly.pdbx_seq_one_letter_code
_entity_poly.pdbx_strand_id
1 'polypeptide(L)'
;MTDDERKSKHIKTLKEVRPVLPKPLTPLEKVLPREIAYADDVDFVAFQDIDIEEVGKVLEKYNLQVNVDKTEFTNLSRGETNWQTTNKVGTLIGDQEDIERRKQLSSAALVKLKNVWLKGDKITKNTKLKLYKALVKSVLTYNCGTWAPTQSQEERLNAFHRKQLKKVLNIK
;
A
#
# COMPACT_ATOMS: atom_id res chain seq x y z
N MET A 1 7.14 4.58 -28.03
CA MET A 1 6.90 3.28 -27.36
C MET A 1 5.48 3.31 -26.81
N THR A 2 4.60 2.47 -27.34
CA THR A 2 3.20 2.33 -26.89
C THR A 2 3.14 1.64 -25.52
N ASP A 3 2.00 1.72 -24.81
CA ASP A 3 1.86 1.08 -23.49
C ASP A 3 2.00 -0.44 -23.53
N ASP A 4 1.63 -1.08 -24.65
CA ASP A 4 1.81 -2.52 -24.85
C ASP A 4 3.28 -2.89 -25.08
N GLU A 5 4.04 -2.05 -25.79
CA GLU A 5 5.49 -2.22 -25.95
C GLU A 5 6.22 -2.06 -24.61
N ARG A 6 5.77 -1.11 -23.76
CA ARG A 6 6.32 -0.92 -22.40
C ARG A 6 6.09 -2.14 -21.52
N LYS A 7 4.87 -2.68 -21.50
CA LYS A 7 4.52 -3.89 -20.74
C LYS A 7 5.31 -5.10 -21.23
N SER A 8 5.39 -5.28 -22.54
CA SER A 8 6.16 -6.37 -23.16
C SER A 8 7.64 -6.30 -22.78
N LYS A 9 8.24 -5.10 -22.86
CA LYS A 9 9.61 -4.86 -22.42
C LYS A 9 9.81 -5.18 -20.94
N HIS A 10 8.93 -4.68 -20.06
CA HIS A 10 9.00 -4.91 -18.61
C HIS A 10 8.95 -6.40 -18.27
N ILE A 11 8.00 -7.14 -18.85
CA ILE A 11 7.88 -8.60 -18.65
C ILE A 11 9.14 -9.33 -19.12
N LYS A 12 9.70 -8.93 -20.27
CA LYS A 12 10.93 -9.53 -20.80
C LYS A 12 12.12 -9.28 -19.86
N THR A 13 12.27 -8.06 -19.37
CA THR A 13 13.33 -7.69 -18.44
C THR A 13 13.24 -8.50 -17.14
N LEU A 14 12.06 -8.58 -16.51
CA LEU A 14 11.90 -9.35 -15.28
C LEU A 14 12.21 -10.84 -15.47
N LYS A 15 11.88 -11.42 -16.62
CA LYS A 15 12.25 -12.82 -16.95
C LYS A 15 13.76 -13.04 -16.95
N GLU A 16 14.55 -12.05 -17.35
CA GLU A 16 16.02 -12.13 -17.35
C GLU A 16 16.66 -11.81 -16.00
N VAL A 17 15.92 -11.16 -15.08
CA VAL A 17 16.37 -10.96 -13.69
C VAL A 17 16.20 -12.25 -12.86
N ARG A 18 15.15 -13.04 -13.11
CA ARG A 18 14.84 -14.28 -12.36
C ARG A 18 16.01 -15.28 -12.19
N PRO A 19 16.90 -15.49 -13.17
CA PRO A 19 18.05 -16.38 -13.01
C PRO A 19 19.13 -15.85 -12.04
N VAL A 20 19.19 -14.54 -11.84
CA VAL A 20 20.13 -13.86 -10.94
C VAL A 20 19.65 -13.91 -9.49
N LEU A 21 18.33 -13.92 -9.29
CA LEU A 21 17.74 -14.05 -7.95
C LEU A 21 18.06 -15.42 -7.31
N PRO A 22 18.23 -15.48 -5.98
CA PRO A 22 18.43 -16.73 -5.25
C PRO A 22 17.41 -17.80 -5.66
N LYS A 23 17.89 -19.02 -5.89
CA LYS A 23 17.03 -20.14 -6.27
C LYS A 23 16.25 -20.64 -5.05
N PRO A 24 14.97 -20.98 -5.20
CA PRO A 24 14.17 -21.49 -4.11
C PRO A 24 14.70 -22.86 -3.66
N LEU A 25 15.12 -22.96 -2.40
CA LEU A 25 15.70 -24.18 -1.80
C LEU A 25 14.62 -25.04 -1.12
N THR A 26 13.56 -24.41 -0.59
CA THR A 26 12.49 -25.11 0.13
C THR A 26 11.20 -25.22 -0.70
N PRO A 27 10.30 -26.19 -0.41
CA PRO A 27 8.99 -26.25 -1.05
C PRO A 27 8.16 -24.98 -0.86
N LEU A 28 8.31 -24.31 0.30
CA LEU A 28 7.65 -23.04 0.59
C LEU A 28 8.17 -21.92 -0.31
N GLU A 29 9.49 -21.83 -0.51
CA GLU A 29 10.08 -20.86 -1.44
C GLU A 29 9.61 -21.03 -2.88
N LYS A 30 9.26 -22.26 -3.29
CA LYS A 30 8.77 -22.53 -4.65
C LYS A 30 7.36 -21.99 -4.91
N VAL A 31 6.55 -21.85 -3.85
CA VAL A 31 5.17 -21.35 -3.98
C VAL A 31 5.06 -19.84 -3.78
N LEU A 32 6.07 -19.20 -3.18
CA LEU A 32 6.07 -17.75 -3.02
C LEU A 32 6.29 -17.04 -4.36
N PRO A 33 5.65 -15.87 -4.56
CA PRO A 33 6.01 -15.00 -5.66
C PRO A 33 7.46 -14.57 -5.51
N ARG A 34 8.25 -14.66 -6.59
CA ARG A 34 9.66 -14.23 -6.60
C ARG A 34 9.82 -12.72 -6.79
N GLU A 35 8.81 -12.10 -7.38
CA GLU A 35 8.73 -10.66 -7.59
C GLU A 35 7.29 -10.17 -7.45
N ILE A 36 7.14 -8.94 -6.97
CA ILE A 36 5.88 -8.20 -6.90
C ILE A 36 6.14 -6.86 -7.58
N ALA A 37 5.37 -6.53 -8.60
CA ALA A 37 5.59 -5.32 -9.40
C ALA A 37 4.31 -4.49 -9.49
N TYR A 38 4.44 -3.18 -9.31
CA TYR A 38 3.40 -2.19 -9.54
C TYR A 38 4.00 -0.99 -10.28
N ALA A 39 3.63 -0.83 -11.55
CA ALA A 39 4.25 0.16 -12.44
C ALA A 39 5.79 0.01 -12.50
N ASP A 40 6.54 0.97 -12.00
CA ASP A 40 8.01 0.97 -11.90
C ASP A 40 8.54 0.42 -10.58
N ASP A 41 7.71 0.37 -9.54
CA ASP A 41 8.08 -0.22 -8.26
C ASP A 41 8.10 -1.74 -8.37
N VAL A 42 9.26 -2.35 -8.11
CA VAL A 42 9.45 -3.81 -8.12
C VAL A 42 10.13 -4.23 -6.83
N ASP A 43 9.48 -5.15 -6.12
CA ASP A 43 10.02 -5.83 -4.94
C ASP A 43 10.38 -7.26 -5.31
N PHE A 44 11.59 -7.70 -4.90
CA PHE A 44 12.00 -9.09 -5.01
C PHE A 44 11.89 -9.78 -3.65
N VAL A 45 11.41 -11.03 -3.64
CA VAL A 45 11.16 -11.79 -2.42
C VAL A 45 12.01 -13.04 -2.43
N ALA A 46 12.85 -13.20 -1.40
CA ALA A 46 13.72 -14.35 -1.22
C ALA A 46 13.98 -14.60 0.28
N PHE A 47 14.45 -15.80 0.61
CA PHE A 47 14.93 -16.17 1.96
C PHE A 47 16.41 -15.87 2.16
N GLN A 48 17.08 -15.39 1.12
CA GLN A 48 18.49 -15.02 1.10
C GLN A 48 18.59 -13.59 0.59
N ASP A 49 19.68 -12.92 0.96
CA ASP A 49 19.95 -11.58 0.46
C ASP A 49 20.05 -11.57 -1.07
N ILE A 50 19.52 -10.51 -1.65
CA ILE A 50 19.47 -10.32 -3.10
C ILE A 50 20.55 -9.32 -3.47
N ASP A 51 21.43 -9.74 -4.37
CA ASP A 51 22.47 -8.89 -4.93
C ASP A 51 21.84 -7.89 -5.93
N ILE A 52 21.59 -6.67 -5.45
CA ILE A 52 21.01 -5.59 -6.26
C ILE A 52 21.96 -5.11 -7.36
N GLU A 53 23.28 -5.26 -7.19
CA GLU A 53 24.23 -4.89 -8.24
C GLU A 53 24.11 -5.82 -9.44
N GLU A 54 24.02 -7.14 -9.20
CA GLU A 54 23.80 -8.12 -10.27
C GLU A 54 22.44 -7.94 -10.96
N VAL A 55 21.39 -7.61 -10.20
CA VAL A 55 20.10 -7.22 -10.78
C VAL A 55 20.25 -5.97 -11.65
N GLY A 56 20.98 -4.95 -11.16
CA GLY A 56 21.28 -3.72 -11.88
C GLY A 56 21.96 -3.97 -13.22
N LYS A 57 22.99 -4.83 -13.27
CA LYS A 57 23.68 -5.21 -14.51
C LYS A 57 22.75 -5.82 -15.56
N VAL A 58 21.73 -6.58 -15.13
CA VAL A 58 20.71 -7.10 -16.06
C VAL A 58 19.80 -5.99 -16.57
N LEU A 59 19.37 -5.10 -15.68
CA LEU A 59 18.48 -3.98 -16.02
C LEU A 59 19.15 -2.97 -16.96
N GLU A 60 20.46 -2.75 -16.82
CA GLU A 60 21.25 -1.87 -17.69
C GLU A 60 21.21 -2.29 -19.16
N LYS A 61 21.13 -3.60 -19.45
CA LYS A 61 20.96 -4.11 -20.84
C LYS A 61 19.69 -3.60 -21.52
N TYR A 62 18.72 -3.15 -20.72
CA TYR A 62 17.46 -2.59 -21.15
C TYR A 62 17.40 -1.05 -21.03
N ASN A 63 18.53 -0.41 -20.74
CA ASN A 63 18.64 1.01 -20.40
C ASN A 63 17.76 1.39 -19.19
N LEU A 64 17.70 0.51 -18.18
CA LEU A 64 17.03 0.77 -16.91
C LEU A 64 18.09 0.88 -15.81
N GLN A 65 17.93 1.86 -14.93
CA GLN A 65 18.84 2.13 -13.82
C GLN A 65 18.09 1.97 -12.50
N VAL A 66 18.69 1.25 -11.56
CA VAL A 66 18.14 1.10 -10.20
C VAL A 66 18.42 2.37 -9.42
N ASN A 67 17.40 2.88 -8.74
CA ASN A 67 17.57 4.01 -7.82
C ASN A 67 18.00 3.48 -6.45
N VAL A 68 19.29 3.53 -6.16
CA VAL A 68 19.88 3.03 -4.91
C VAL A 68 19.33 3.77 -3.69
N ASP A 69 19.15 5.09 -3.78
CA ASP A 69 18.64 5.91 -2.67
C ASP A 69 17.20 5.55 -2.26
N LYS A 70 16.41 5.03 -3.21
CA LYS A 70 15.04 4.56 -2.97
C LYS A 70 14.96 3.06 -2.71
N THR A 71 16.05 2.32 -2.85
CA THR A 71 16.06 0.87 -2.67
C THR A 71 16.05 0.56 -1.18
N GLU A 72 15.02 -0.16 -0.74
CA GLU A 72 14.82 -0.51 0.67
C GLU A 72 14.90 -2.02 0.86
N PHE A 73 15.63 -2.46 1.88
CA PHE A 73 15.68 -3.86 2.29
C PHE A 73 14.78 -4.06 3.50
N THR A 74 13.81 -4.97 3.39
CA THR A 74 12.90 -5.30 4.49
C THR A 74 13.06 -6.76 4.89
N ASN A 75 13.58 -6.99 6.09
CA ASN A 75 13.74 -8.33 6.63
C ASN A 75 12.48 -8.74 7.41
N LEU A 76 11.90 -9.86 7.01
CA LEU A 76 10.73 -10.47 7.65
C LEU A 76 11.20 -11.58 8.58
N SER A 77 11.37 -11.27 9.87
CA SER A 77 11.79 -12.23 10.89
C SER A 77 10.73 -12.40 11.98
N ARG A 78 10.69 -13.57 12.62
CA ARG A 78 9.85 -13.78 13.81
C ARG A 78 10.53 -13.12 15.00
N GLY A 79 9.89 -12.10 15.58
CA GLY A 79 10.38 -11.40 16.78
C GLY A 79 10.73 -9.94 16.53
N GLU A 80 11.03 -9.55 15.28
CA GLU A 80 11.18 -8.16 14.90
C GLU A 80 9.86 -7.62 14.33
N THR A 81 9.58 -6.35 14.60
CA THR A 81 8.36 -5.67 14.20
C THR A 81 8.60 -4.53 13.20
N ASN A 82 9.86 -4.22 12.87
CA ASN A 82 10.20 -3.08 12.02
C ASN A 82 9.50 -3.13 10.65
N TRP A 83 9.40 -4.33 10.08
CA TRP A 83 8.74 -4.58 8.79
C TRP A 83 7.27 -4.18 8.77
N GLN A 84 6.59 -4.13 9.93
CA GLN A 84 5.18 -3.74 10.02
C GLN A 84 4.95 -2.30 9.57
N THR A 85 5.98 -1.46 9.67
CA THR A 85 5.91 -0.04 9.26
C THR A 85 6.52 0.22 7.88
N THR A 86 7.04 -0.81 7.20
CA THR A 86 7.45 -0.72 5.80
C THR A 86 6.24 -0.36 4.94
N ASN A 87 6.39 0.63 4.06
CA ASN A 87 5.33 1.12 3.20
C ASN A 87 5.49 0.55 1.78
N LYS A 88 4.44 -0.09 1.26
CA LYS A 88 4.37 -0.58 -0.11
C LYS A 88 3.09 -0.07 -0.77
N VAL A 89 3.26 0.65 -1.88
CA VAL A 89 2.17 1.27 -2.67
C VAL A 89 1.17 2.07 -1.80
N GLY A 90 1.70 2.73 -0.77
CA GLY A 90 0.95 3.57 0.14
C GLY A 90 0.31 2.86 1.33
N THR A 91 0.49 1.55 1.51
CA THR A 91 0.00 0.71 2.62
C THR A 91 1.15 0.19 3.47
N LEU A 92 0.99 0.19 4.80
CA LEU A 92 1.95 -0.47 5.68
C LEU A 92 1.71 -1.98 5.71
N ILE A 93 2.77 -2.78 5.79
CA ILE A 93 2.66 -4.25 5.81
C ILE A 93 1.95 -4.75 7.07
N GLY A 94 2.11 -4.04 8.20
CA GLY A 94 1.42 -4.34 9.44
C GLY A 94 -0.04 -3.88 9.42
N ASP A 95 -0.97 -4.82 9.63
CA ASP A 95 -2.41 -4.53 9.63
C ASP A 95 -2.79 -3.46 10.67
N GLN A 96 -2.29 -3.59 11.89
CA GLN A 96 -2.63 -2.67 12.97
C GLN A 96 -2.03 -1.28 12.72
N GLU A 97 -0.80 -1.23 12.21
CA GLU A 97 -0.08 -0.03 11.86
C GLU A 97 -0.78 0.72 10.70
N ASP A 98 -1.18 0.00 9.63
CA ASP A 98 -1.90 0.63 8.52
C ASP A 98 -3.29 1.10 8.95
N ILE A 99 -4.04 0.31 9.74
CA ILE A 99 -5.36 0.73 10.25
C ILE A 99 -5.24 2.06 11.03
N GLU A 100 -4.26 2.21 11.91
CA GLU A 100 -4.07 3.46 12.66
C GLU A 100 -3.63 4.61 11.73
N ARG A 101 -2.74 4.34 10.77
CA ARG A 101 -2.37 5.32 9.76
C ARG A 101 -3.56 5.79 8.92
N ARG A 102 -4.48 4.90 8.51
CA ARG A 102 -5.71 5.26 7.79
C ARG A 102 -6.68 6.07 8.63
N LYS A 103 -6.79 5.78 9.93
CA LYS A 103 -7.59 6.61 10.86
C LYS A 103 -7.03 8.03 10.93
N GLN A 104 -5.71 8.18 10.99
CA GLN A 104 -5.06 9.50 10.98
C GLN A 104 -5.27 10.23 9.65
N LEU A 105 -5.00 9.58 8.52
CA LEU A 105 -5.15 10.16 7.18
C LEU A 105 -6.61 10.56 6.88
N SER A 106 -7.57 9.71 7.22
CA SER A 106 -8.99 10.04 7.05
C SER A 106 -9.43 11.19 7.97
N SER A 107 -8.87 11.29 9.18
CA SER A 107 -9.12 12.44 10.06
C SER A 107 -8.56 13.73 9.48
N ALA A 108 -7.35 13.70 8.90
CA ALA A 108 -6.77 14.83 8.19
C ALA A 108 -7.64 15.24 6.99
N ALA A 109 -8.11 14.28 6.19
CA ALA A 109 -9.04 14.54 5.08
C ALA A 109 -10.36 15.17 5.57
N LEU A 110 -10.92 14.68 6.67
CA LEU A 110 -12.12 15.24 7.28
C LEU A 110 -11.90 16.70 7.71
N VAL A 111 -10.77 17.01 8.35
CA VAL A 111 -10.44 18.38 8.81
C VAL A 111 -10.20 19.32 7.64
N LYS A 112 -9.55 18.88 6.55
CA LYS A 112 -9.39 19.68 5.32
C LYS A 112 -10.74 20.14 4.76
N LEU A 113 -11.78 19.33 4.93
CA LEU A 113 -13.14 19.62 4.47
C LEU A 113 -14.02 20.29 5.55
N LYS A 114 -13.46 20.78 6.66
CA LYS A 114 -14.23 21.39 7.78
C LYS A 114 -15.29 22.40 7.31
N ASN A 115 -14.95 23.24 6.33
CA ASN A 115 -15.84 24.28 5.82
C ASN A 115 -17.06 23.69 5.11
N VAL A 116 -16.93 22.53 4.47
CA VAL A 116 -18.05 21.82 3.82
C VAL A 116 -19.03 21.31 4.87
N TRP A 117 -18.51 20.79 5.99
CA TRP A 117 -19.34 20.24 7.07
C TRP A 117 -20.07 21.34 7.83
N LEU A 118 -19.37 22.45 8.11
CA LEU A 118 -19.84 23.60 8.88
C LEU A 118 -20.74 24.57 8.08
N LYS A 119 -20.73 24.53 6.74
CA LYS A 119 -21.56 25.39 5.86
C LYS A 119 -23.06 25.03 5.88
N GLY A 120 -23.64 24.87 7.08
CA GLY A 120 -25.07 24.82 7.38
C GLY A 120 -25.93 24.13 6.31
N ASP A 121 -27.01 24.82 5.91
CA ASP A 121 -28.03 24.39 4.95
C ASP A 121 -27.64 24.58 3.49
N LYS A 122 -26.49 25.21 3.21
CA LYS A 122 -26.02 25.42 1.82
C LYS A 122 -25.62 24.10 1.13
N ILE A 123 -25.30 23.08 1.93
CA ILE A 123 -24.95 21.75 1.44
C ILE A 123 -25.88 20.74 2.10
N THR A 124 -26.66 20.05 1.28
CA THR A 124 -27.62 19.06 1.77
C THR A 124 -26.91 17.90 2.47
N LYS A 125 -27.60 17.23 3.40
CA LYS A 125 -27.09 16.03 4.08
C LYS A 125 -26.64 14.96 3.08
N ASN A 126 -27.42 14.75 2.02
CA ASN A 126 -27.10 13.77 0.97
C ASN A 126 -25.77 14.10 0.28
N THR A 127 -25.54 15.36 -0.09
CA THR A 127 -24.27 15.79 -0.70
C THR A 127 -23.11 15.63 0.28
N LYS A 128 -23.28 15.98 1.56
CA LYS A 128 -22.24 15.76 2.59
C LYS A 128 -21.87 14.28 2.72
N LEU A 129 -22.86 13.37 2.70
CA LEU A 129 -22.63 11.93 2.74
C LEU A 129 -21.88 11.41 1.50
N LYS A 130 -22.25 11.88 0.30
CA LYS A 130 -21.53 11.56 -0.94
C LYS A 130 -20.06 12.00 -0.87
N LEU A 131 -19.81 13.24 -0.43
CA LEU A 131 -18.46 13.77 -0.26
C LEU A 131 -17.66 12.98 0.79
N TYR A 132 -18.28 12.66 1.93
CA TYR A 132 -17.64 11.83 2.95
C TYR A 132 -17.26 10.46 2.41
N LYS A 133 -18.17 9.78 1.70
CA LYS A 133 -17.89 8.47 1.08
C LYS A 133 -16.73 8.55 0.09
N ALA A 134 -16.72 9.57 -0.76
CA ALA A 134 -15.75 9.70 -1.84
C ALA A 134 -14.36 10.16 -1.38
N LEU A 135 -14.28 11.01 -0.34
CA LEU A 135 -13.02 11.70 0.02
C LEU A 135 -12.46 11.30 1.39
N VAL A 136 -13.28 10.80 2.30
CA VAL A 136 -12.85 10.46 3.67
C VAL A 136 -12.92 8.95 3.90
N LYS A 137 -14.06 8.33 3.59
CA LYS A 137 -14.22 6.87 3.74
C LYS A 137 -13.28 6.11 2.82
N SER A 138 -13.13 6.57 1.57
CA SER A 138 -12.16 5.99 0.62
C SER A 138 -10.73 5.99 1.16
N VAL A 139 -10.31 7.03 1.87
CA VAL A 139 -9.01 7.10 2.55
C VAL A 139 -8.96 6.16 3.75
N LEU A 140 -10.04 6.08 4.53
CA LEU A 140 -10.12 5.18 5.70
C LEU A 140 -10.05 3.70 5.30
N THR A 141 -10.63 3.33 4.16
CA THR A 141 -10.74 1.94 3.69
C THR A 141 -9.79 1.63 2.53
N TYR A 142 -8.79 2.47 2.28
CA TYR A 142 -7.82 2.19 1.23
C TYR A 142 -7.06 0.91 1.54
N ASN A 143 -7.04 -0.03 0.59
CA ASN A 143 -6.46 -1.36 0.71
C ASN A 143 -6.95 -2.18 1.92
N CYS A 144 -8.14 -1.90 2.46
CA CYS A 144 -8.65 -2.65 3.62
C CYS A 144 -8.90 -4.15 3.34
N GLY A 145 -8.93 -4.55 2.07
CA GLY A 145 -9.04 -5.96 1.67
C GLY A 145 -7.76 -6.77 1.89
N THR A 146 -6.62 -6.14 2.20
CA THR A 146 -5.38 -6.83 2.55
C THR A 146 -5.25 -7.10 4.04
N TRP A 147 -6.08 -6.45 4.87
CA TRP A 147 -6.05 -6.64 6.31
C TRP A 147 -6.71 -7.94 6.72
N ALA A 148 -6.23 -8.55 7.80
CA ALA A 148 -6.89 -9.63 8.52
C ALA A 148 -7.36 -9.15 9.91
N PRO A 149 -8.33 -8.21 9.99
CA PRO A 149 -8.72 -7.64 11.27
C PRO A 149 -9.46 -8.67 12.14
N THR A 150 -9.21 -8.60 13.44
CA THR A 150 -10.05 -9.25 14.44
C THR A 150 -11.41 -8.57 14.53
N GLN A 151 -12.42 -9.28 15.04
CA GLN A 151 -13.75 -8.71 15.28
C GLN A 151 -13.70 -7.43 16.12
N SER A 152 -12.85 -7.39 17.15
CA SER A 152 -12.68 -6.20 17.99
C SER A 152 -12.12 -5.00 17.21
N GLN A 153 -11.16 -5.22 16.31
CA GLN A 153 -10.63 -4.17 15.44
C GLN A 153 -11.70 -3.64 14.48
N GLU A 154 -12.51 -4.53 13.90
CA GLU A 154 -13.62 -4.14 13.03
C GLU A 154 -14.67 -3.31 13.77
N GLU A 155 -15.06 -3.71 14.98
CA GLU A 155 -16.00 -2.96 15.83
C GLU A 155 -15.46 -1.56 16.17
N ARG A 156 -14.17 -1.46 16.51
CA ARG A 156 -13.49 -0.17 16.77
C ARG A 156 -13.44 0.69 15.52
N LEU A 157 -13.15 0.13 14.36
CA LEU A 157 -13.13 0.84 13.08
C LEU A 157 -14.53 1.36 12.72
N ASN A 158 -15.56 0.53 12.92
CA ASN A 158 -16.96 0.90 12.73
C ASN A 158 -17.39 2.03 13.69
N ALA A 159 -17.00 1.96 14.97
CA ALA A 159 -17.23 3.03 15.93
C ALA A 159 -16.54 4.34 15.52
N PHE A 160 -15.29 4.26 15.04
CA PHE A 160 -14.54 5.39 14.54
C PHE A 160 -15.20 6.03 13.31
N HIS A 161 -15.62 5.23 12.33
CA HIS A 161 -16.38 5.65 11.16
C HIS A 161 -17.68 6.39 11.54
N ARG A 162 -18.46 5.83 12.47
CA ARG A 162 -19.68 6.47 12.98
C ARG A 162 -19.40 7.81 13.67
N LYS A 163 -18.29 7.93 14.42
CA LYS A 163 -17.87 9.19 15.03
C LYS A 163 -17.57 10.26 13.98
N GLN A 164 -16.95 9.89 12.85
CA GLN A 164 -16.74 10.82 11.74
C GLN A 164 -18.06 11.24 11.11
N LEU A 165 -18.99 10.31 10.88
CA LEU A 165 -20.31 10.60 10.31
C LEU A 165 -21.12 11.58 11.18
N LYS A 166 -21.10 11.42 12.51
CA LYS A 166 -21.72 12.37 13.43
C LYS A 166 -21.19 13.80 13.23
N LYS A 167 -19.87 13.95 13.06
CA LYS A 167 -19.25 15.26 12.76
C LYS A 167 -19.69 15.82 11.41
N VAL A 168 -19.74 14.99 10.36
CA VAL A 168 -20.18 15.40 9.01
C VAL A 168 -21.64 15.89 9.03
N LEU A 169 -22.50 15.24 9.80
CA LEU A 169 -23.92 15.55 9.90
C LEU A 169 -24.25 16.57 11.01
N ASN A 170 -23.25 17.02 11.78
CA ASN A 170 -23.41 17.89 12.94
C ASN A 170 -24.41 17.37 13.98
N ILE A 171 -24.36 16.05 14.25
CA ILE A 171 -25.19 15.37 15.26
C ILE A 171 -24.35 15.26 16.54
N LYS A 172 -24.92 15.71 17.66
CA LYS A 172 -24.31 15.56 19.00
C LYS A 172 -24.34 14.10 19.45
#